data_AF-A0A822FHZ7-F1
#
_entry.id   AF-A0A822FHZ7-F1
#
_cell.length_a   1.000
_cell.length_b   1.000
_cell.length_c   1.000
_cell.angle_alpha   90.00
_cell.angle_beta   90.00
_cell.angle_gamma   90.00
#
_symmetry.space_group_name_H-M   'P 1'
#
loop_
_entity.id
_entity.type
_entity.pdbx_description
1 polymer ?
#
loop_
_entity_poly.entity_id
_entity_poly.type
_entity_poly.pdbx_seq_one_letter_code
_entity_poly.pdbx_strand_id
1 'polypeptide(L)'
;VREHIFSIVVSIVTRTALCIIGVPGQSKTLSFQIVLQNLQGAQLSAKPFCKRLPAVDPFFCLGSKYSRSEDIAFIFDRAIKREQQYEQNRMNTRCVR
;
A
#
# COMPACT_ATOMS: atom_id res chain seq x y z
N VAL A 1 -2.56 17.03 2.56
CA VAL A 1 -2.43 15.83 3.44
C VAL A 1 -3.71 15.01 3.47
N ARG A 2 -4.84 15.56 3.97
CA ARG A 2 -6.12 14.82 4.08
C ARG A 2 -6.57 14.18 2.76
N GLU A 3 -6.47 14.93 1.66
CA GLU A 3 -6.82 14.44 0.33
C GLU A 3 -5.97 13.25 -0.11
N HIS A 4 -4.63 13.34 0.03
CA HIS A 4 -3.75 12.21 -0.28
C HIS A 4 -4.09 10.96 0.54
N ILE A 5 -4.32 11.11 1.86
CA ILE A 5 -4.68 9.99 2.74
C ILE A 5 -5.99 9.34 2.26
N PHE A 6 -7.00 10.16 1.97
CA PHE A 6 -8.29 9.67 1.49
C PHE A 6 -8.13 8.91 0.17
N SER A 7 -7.45 9.50 -0.82
CA SER A 7 -7.22 8.88 -2.12
C SER A 7 -6.46 7.56 -1.99
N ILE A 8 -5.42 7.49 -1.14
CA ILE A 8 -4.67 6.25 -0.89
C ILE A 8 -5.58 5.19 -0.27
N VAL A 9 -6.34 5.52 0.78
CA VAL A 9 -7.23 4.56 1.45
C VAL A 9 -8.30 4.04 0.50
N VAL A 10 -8.97 4.93 -0.25
CA VAL A 10 -10.00 4.54 -1.22
C VAL A 10 -9.39 3.64 -2.29
N SER A 11 -8.24 4.01 -2.86
CA SER A 11 -7.56 3.23 -3.91
C SER A 11 -7.15 1.84 -3.44
N ILE A 12 -6.67 1.72 -2.19
CA ILE A 12 -6.37 0.42 -1.56
C ILE A 12 -7.63 -0.42 -1.46
N VAL A 13 -8.76 0.17 -1.03
CA VAL A 13 -10.05 -0.53 -0.84
C VAL A 13 -10.70 -0.92 -2.17
N THR A 14 -10.59 -0.09 -3.20
CA THR A 14 -11.16 -0.35 -4.54
C THR A 14 -10.24 -1.15 -5.45
N ARG A 15 -8.97 -1.37 -5.05
CA ARG A 15 -7.90 -1.94 -5.89
C ARG A 15 -7.66 -1.12 -7.17
N THR A 16 -7.78 0.20 -7.07
CA THR A 16 -7.51 1.11 -8.18
C THR A 16 -6.05 1.57 -8.11
N ALA A 17 -5.35 1.57 -9.24
CA ALA A 17 -4.00 2.12 -9.31
C ALA A 17 -4.02 3.63 -9.05
N LEU A 18 -3.14 4.12 -8.18
CA LEU A 18 -3.06 5.53 -7.80
C LEU A 18 -1.64 6.07 -8.06
N CYS A 19 -1.55 7.17 -8.79
CA CYS A 19 -0.32 7.92 -8.98
C CYS A 19 -0.45 9.30 -8.33
N ILE A 20 0.42 9.63 -7.38
CA ILE A 20 0.41 10.93 -6.68
C ILE A 20 1.58 11.77 -7.17
N ILE A 21 1.29 12.79 -7.97
CA ILE A 21 2.28 13.69 -8.58
C ILE A 21 2.29 15.04 -7.84
N GLY A 22 3.43 15.73 -7.85
CA GLY A 22 3.57 17.11 -7.36
C GLY A 22 4.92 17.37 -6.72
N VAL A 23 5.14 18.62 -6.30
CA VAL A 23 6.47 19.06 -5.85
C VAL A 23 6.95 18.32 -4.59
N PRO A 24 8.28 18.13 -4.42
CA PRO A 24 8.86 17.57 -3.21
C PRO A 24 8.39 18.33 -1.96
N GLY A 25 8.31 17.65 -0.82
CA GLY A 25 7.87 18.26 0.44
C GLY A 25 6.35 18.41 0.62
N GLN A 26 5.52 18.08 -0.38
CA GLN A 26 4.05 18.17 -0.28
C GLN A 26 3.39 16.98 0.45
N SER A 27 4.05 16.44 1.47
CA SER A 27 3.51 15.41 2.36
C SER A 27 3.02 14.12 1.65
N LYS A 28 3.51 13.80 0.45
CA LYS A 28 3.09 12.63 -0.32
C LYS A 28 3.52 11.34 0.38
N THR A 29 4.83 11.18 0.56
CA THR A 29 5.43 10.05 1.28
C THR A 29 4.93 9.95 2.72
N LEU A 30 4.80 11.10 3.41
CA LEU A 30 4.26 11.15 4.77
C LEU A 30 2.81 10.63 4.83
N SER A 31 1.96 11.05 3.89
CA SER A 31 0.56 10.59 3.83
C SER A 31 0.49 9.07 3.61
N PHE A 32 1.36 8.52 2.76
CA PHE A 32 1.47 7.09 2.54
C PHE A 32 1.90 6.34 3.82
N GLN A 33 2.94 6.83 4.51
CA GLN A 33 3.40 6.25 5.77
C GLN A 33 2.33 6.26 6.86
N ILE A 34 1.56 7.36 6.98
CA ILE A 34 0.44 7.45 7.92
C ILE A 34 -0.59 6.35 7.62
N VAL A 35 -0.93 6.11 6.35
CA VAL A 35 -1.88 5.05 5.98
C VAL A 35 -1.34 3.67 6.38
N LEU A 36 -0.07 3.37 6.07
CA LEU A 36 0.57 2.10 6.43
C LEU A 36 0.56 1.84 7.94
N GLN A 37 0.85 2.87 8.74
CA GLN A 37 0.85 2.76 10.20
C GLN A 37 -0.55 2.56 10.79
N ASN A 38 -1.59 3.04 10.11
CA ASN A 38 -2.97 2.93 10.59
C ASN A 38 -3.69 1.67 10.08
N LEU A 39 -3.25 1.08 8.96
CA LEU A 39 -3.87 -0.09 8.34
C LEU A 39 -3.04 -1.37 8.58
N GLN A 40 -2.95 -1.78 9.84
CA GLN A 40 -2.22 -2.99 10.26
C GLN A 40 -3.13 -4.20 10.48
N GLY A 41 -4.40 -4.11 10.06
CA GLY A 41 -5.42 -5.13 10.27
C GLY A 41 -6.19 -4.99 11.58
N ALA A 42 -7.20 -5.83 11.77
CA ALA A 42 -8.18 -5.69 12.86
C ALA A 42 -7.56 -5.77 14.27
N GLN A 43 -6.48 -6.55 14.42
CA GLN A 43 -5.85 -6.77 15.72
C GLN A 43 -4.94 -5.60 16.14
N LEU A 44 -4.20 -5.03 15.18
CA LEU A 44 -3.15 -4.04 15.47
C LEU A 44 -3.61 -2.59 15.26
N SER A 45 -4.60 -2.35 14.40
CA SER A 45 -5.07 -0.99 14.10
C SER A 45 -5.79 -0.38 15.31
N ALA A 46 -5.35 0.79 15.78
CA ALA A 46 -5.94 1.42 16.97
C ALA A 46 -7.40 1.88 16.76
N LYS A 47 -7.70 2.43 15.58
CA LYS A 47 -9.01 3.05 15.30
C LYS A 47 -10.05 2.01 14.82
N PRO A 48 -11.28 2.03 15.37
CA PRO A 48 -12.35 1.11 14.94
C PRO A 48 -12.66 1.17 13.44
N PHE A 49 -12.52 2.34 12.82
CA PHE A 49 -12.66 2.50 11.36
C PHE A 49 -11.59 1.69 10.61
N CYS A 50 -10.33 1.83 10.98
CA CYS A 50 -9.20 1.15 10.35
C CYS A 50 -9.24 -0.38 10.55
N LYS A 51 -9.79 -0.86 11.67
CA LYS A 51 -9.97 -2.30 11.93
C LYS A 51 -10.89 -3.00 10.93
N ARG A 52 -11.83 -2.26 10.32
CA ARG A 52 -12.74 -2.80 9.28
C ARG A 52 -12.09 -2.85 7.90
N LEU A 53 -10.99 -2.14 7.72
CA LEU A 53 -10.25 -2.09 6.48
C LEU A 53 -9.23 -3.23 6.43
N PRO A 54 -8.86 -3.68 5.22
CA PRO A 54 -7.79 -4.65 5.04
C PRO A 54 -6.48 -4.15 5.65
N ALA A 55 -5.68 -5.06 6.21
CA ALA A 55 -4.29 -4.76 6.54
C ALA A 55 -3.50 -4.46 5.26
N VAL A 56 -2.44 -3.66 5.36
CA VAL A 56 -1.61 -3.30 4.21
C VAL A 56 -0.19 -3.83 4.38
N ASP A 57 0.31 -4.57 3.39
CA ASP A 57 1.70 -5.01 3.27
C ASP A 57 2.37 -4.33 2.06
N PRO A 58 3.21 -3.29 2.26
CA PRO A 58 3.76 -2.49 1.17
C PRO A 58 4.98 -3.12 0.51
N PHE A 59 5.07 -3.01 -0.81
CA PHE A 59 6.28 -3.33 -1.57
C PHE A 59 6.89 -2.06 -2.15
N PHE A 60 8.13 -1.75 -1.80
CA PHE A 60 8.79 -0.53 -2.24
C PHE A 60 9.69 -0.77 -3.45
N CYS A 61 9.51 0.04 -4.49
CA CYS A 61 10.39 0.11 -5.65
C CYS A 61 10.85 1.56 -5.84
N LEU A 62 12.16 1.82 -5.76
CA LEU A 62 12.73 3.12 -6.06
C LEU A 62 13.26 3.14 -7.50
N GLY A 63 12.73 4.04 -8.31
CA GLY A 63 13.23 4.28 -9.66
C GLY A 63 14.56 5.03 -9.63
N SER A 64 15.52 4.54 -10.40
CA SER A 64 16.79 5.20 -10.71
C SER A 64 17.03 5.16 -12.22
N LYS A 65 18.06 5.85 -12.71
CA LYS A 65 18.45 5.81 -14.13
C LYS A 65 18.84 4.41 -14.62
N TYR A 66 19.16 3.50 -13.70
CA TYR A 66 19.58 2.13 -13.99
C TYR A 66 18.48 1.10 -13.68
N SER A 67 17.28 1.54 -13.31
CA SER A 67 16.17 0.62 -13.01
C SER A 67 15.71 -0.08 -14.26
N ARG A 68 15.67 -1.42 -14.23
CA ARG A 68 15.19 -2.26 -15.33
C ARG A 68 13.75 -2.68 -15.09
N SER A 69 13.04 -2.99 -16.19
CA SER A 69 11.69 -3.56 -16.12
C SER A 69 11.65 -4.88 -15.36
N GLU A 70 12.70 -5.69 -15.46
CA GLU A 70 12.90 -6.95 -14.74
C GLU A 70 12.82 -6.76 -13.21
N ASP A 71 13.44 -5.69 -12.69
CA ASP A 71 13.48 -5.42 -11.25
C ASP A 71 12.06 -5.08 -10.72
N ILE A 72 11.30 -4.32 -11.52
CA ILE A 72 9.89 -3.99 -11.22
C ILE A 72 9.04 -5.26 -11.26
N ALA A 73 9.14 -6.04 -12.34
CA ALA A 73 8.38 -7.28 -12.52
C ALA A 73 8.63 -8.26 -11.36
N PHE A 74 9.87 -8.37 -10.89
CA PHE A 74 10.24 -9.20 -9.74
C PHE A 74 9.55 -8.76 -8.43
N ILE A 75 9.45 -7.46 -8.19
CA ILE A 75 8.75 -6.92 -7.00
C ILE A 75 7.25 -7.20 -7.10
N PHE A 76 6.66 -7.03 -8.28
CA PHE A 76 5.25 -7.36 -8.52
C PHE A 76 4.97 -8.84 -8.29
N ASP A 77 5.81 -9.74 -8.82
CA ASP A 77 5.67 -11.19 -8.61
C ASP A 77 5.76 -11.58 -7.13
N ARG A 78 6.69 -10.96 -6.38
CA ARG A 78 6.75 -11.13 -4.91
C ARG A 78 5.48 -10.68 -4.21
N ALA A 79 4.94 -9.52 -4.59
CA ALA A 79 3.70 -9.00 -4.01
C ALA A 79 2.49 -9.89 -4.34
N ILE A 80 2.42 -10.44 -5.56
CA ILE A 80 1.36 -11.38 -5.96
C ILE A 80 1.45 -12.68 -5.17
N LYS A 81 2.63 -13.29 -5.09
CA LYS A 81 2.85 -14.52 -4.30
C LYS A 81 2.50 -14.32 -2.84
N ARG A 82 2.86 -13.17 -2.27
CA ARG A 82 2.52 -12.79 -0.89
C ARG A 82 1.01 -12.67 -0.69
N GLU A 83 0.31 -12.01 -1.61
CA GLU A 83 -1.16 -11.86 -1.55
C GLU A 83 -1.85 -13.23 -1.61
N GLN A 84 -1.42 -14.13 -2.50
CA GLN A 84 -1.94 -15.49 -2.59
C GLN A 84 -1.77 -16.30 -1.29
N GLN A 85 -0.64 -16.14 -0.60
CA GLN A 85 -0.42 -16.76 0.71
C GLN A 85 -1.41 -16.25 1.77
N TYR A 86 -1.73 -14.95 1.76
CA TYR A 86 -2.71 -14.38 2.68
C TYR A 86 -4.13 -14.87 2.38
N GLU A 87 -4.50 -15.00 1.10
CA GLU A 87 -5.78 -15.54 0.69
C GLU A 87 -5.97 -16.99 1.15
N GLN A 88 -4.94 -17.85 0.99
CA GLN A 88 -4.95 -19.23 1.47
C GLN A 88 -5.13 -19.30 2.99
N ASN A 89 -4.46 -18.41 3.72
CA ASN A 89 -4.54 -18.32 5.18
C ASN A 89 -5.78 -17.56 5.69
N ARG A 90 -6.71 -17.18 4.80
CA ARG A 90 -7.93 -16.39 5.09
C ARG A 90 -7.63 -15.09 5.87
N MET A 91 -6.46 -14.50 5.67
CA MET A 91 -6.10 -13.22 6.27
C MET A 91 -6.62 -12.07 5.40
N ASN A 92 -7.32 -11.12 6.01
CA ASN A 92 -7.79 -9.91 5.32
C ASN A 92 -6.65 -8.87 5.20
N THR A 93 -5.61 -9.23 4.46
CA THR A 93 -4.42 -8.40 4.19
C THR A 93 -4.30 -8.16 2.70
N ARG A 94 -3.95 -6.94 2.31
CA ARG A 94 -3.72 -6.52 0.94
C ARG A 94 -2.27 -6.12 0.75
N CYS A 95 -1.67 -6.65 -0.31
CA CYS A 95 -0.35 -6.23 -0.73
C CYS A 95 -0.50 -4.97 -1.59
N VAL A 96 0.07 -3.86 -1.13
CA VAL A 96 0.03 -2.61 -1.90
C VAL A 96 1.21 -2.61 -2.85
N ARG A 97 0.85 -2.63 -4.13
CA ARG A 97 1.74 -2.69 -5.29
C ARG A 97 1.96 -1.30 -5.88
#